data_AF-A0A2I2Y536-F1
#
_entry.id   AF-A0A2I2Y536-F1
#
_cell.length_a   1.000
_cell.length_b   1.000
_cell.length_c   1.000
_cell.angle_alpha   90.00
_cell.angle_beta   90.00
_cell.angle_gamma   90.00
#
_symmetry.space_group_name_H-M   'P 1'
#
loop_
_entity.id
_entity.type
_entity.pdbx_description
1 polymer ?
#
loop_
_entity_poly.entity_id
_entity_poly.type
_entity_poly.pdbx_seq_one_letter_code
_entity_poly.pdbx_strand_id
1 'polypeptide(L)'
;ISGKSQLLFALVFTTRYLDLFTSFISLYNTSMKVIYLACSYATVYLIYLKFKATYDGNHDTFRVEFLVVPVGGLSFLVNHDFSPLEILWTFSIYLESVAILPQLFMISKTGEAETITTHYLFFLGLYRALYLVNWIWRFYFEGFFDLIAVVAGVVQTILYCDFFYLYITKVLKGKKLSLPA
;
A
#
# COMPACT_ATOMS: atom_id res chain seq x y z
N ILE A 1 -13.22 7.08 1.23
CA ILE A 1 -12.03 6.30 1.66
C ILE A 1 -12.44 4.84 1.82
N SER A 2 -11.70 3.91 1.24
CA SER A 2 -11.91 2.47 1.42
C SER A 2 -11.30 2.03 2.74
N GLY A 3 -12.15 1.56 3.65
CA GLY A 3 -11.72 0.95 4.90
C GLY A 3 -10.99 -0.36 4.66
N LYS A 4 -11.32 -1.08 3.58
CA LYS A 4 -10.64 -2.31 3.18
C LYS A 4 -9.18 -2.08 2.83
N SER A 5 -8.85 -1.06 2.04
CA SER A 5 -7.45 -0.70 1.78
C SER A 5 -6.69 -0.35 3.06
N GLN A 6 -7.30 0.38 3.99
CA GLN A 6 -6.64 0.73 5.26
C GLN A 6 -6.38 -0.50 6.14
N LEU A 7 -7.30 -1.47 6.16
CA LEU A 7 -7.07 -2.76 6.82
C LEU A 7 -5.90 -3.52 6.20
N LEU A 8 -5.80 -3.55 4.87
CA LEU A 8 -4.70 -4.20 4.18
C LEU A 8 -3.36 -3.52 4.49
N PHE A 9 -3.29 -2.19 4.49
CA PHE A 9 -2.07 -1.46 4.89
C PHE A 9 -1.69 -1.70 6.36
N ALA A 10 -2.66 -1.74 7.27
CA ALA A 10 -2.39 -2.11 8.66
C ALA A 10 -1.81 -3.53 8.75
N LEU A 11 -2.40 -4.50 8.02
CA LEU A 11 -1.89 -5.88 7.97
C LEU A 11 -0.48 -5.97 7.37
N VAL A 12 -0.18 -5.18 6.34
CA VAL A 12 1.18 -5.05 5.77
C VAL A 12 2.16 -4.63 6.84
N PHE A 13 1.91 -3.55 7.57
CA PHE A 13 2.85 -3.06 8.58
C PHE A 13 2.99 -4.02 9.75
N THR A 14 1.89 -4.65 10.18
CA THR A 14 1.90 -5.64 11.26
C THR A 14 2.75 -6.85 10.91
N THR A 15 2.65 -7.37 9.69
CA THR A 15 3.44 -8.53 9.25
C THR A 15 4.87 -8.18 8.92
N ARG A 16 5.13 -6.98 8.38
CA ARG A 16 6.48 -6.52 8.01
C ARG A 16 7.36 -6.19 9.21
N TYR A 17 6.77 -5.60 10.24
CA TYR A 17 7.52 -5.02 11.37
C TYR A 17 7.53 -5.90 12.61
N LEU A 18 7.30 -7.21 12.46
CA LEU A 18 7.48 -8.18 13.56
C LEU A 18 8.93 -8.22 14.06
N ASP A 19 9.88 -7.86 13.20
CA ASP A 19 11.30 -7.72 13.53
C ASP A 19 11.59 -6.58 14.53
N LEU A 20 10.61 -5.73 14.85
CA LEU A 20 10.73 -4.68 15.87
C LEU A 20 11.06 -5.23 17.25
N PHE A 21 10.67 -6.48 17.54
CA PHE A 21 10.98 -7.16 18.80
C PHE A 21 12.30 -7.93 18.79
N THR A 22 12.89 -8.15 17.61
CA THR A 22 14.07 -9.01 17.44
C THR A 22 15.31 -8.26 16.97
N SER A 23 15.14 -7.06 16.39
CA SER A 23 16.22 -6.36 15.70
C SER A 23 16.12 -4.85 15.87
N PHE A 24 17.23 -4.25 16.31
CA PHE A 24 17.39 -2.81 16.38
C PHE A 24 18.39 -2.35 15.31
N ILE A 25 17.90 -1.64 14.30
CA ILE A 25 18.75 -1.08 13.21
C ILE A 25 19.19 0.34 13.58
N SER A 26 18.23 1.20 13.94
CA SER A 26 18.49 2.57 14.37
C SER A 26 17.26 3.15 15.08
N LEU A 27 17.46 4.27 15.80
CA LEU A 27 16.36 5.01 16.42
C LEU A 27 15.33 5.46 15.38
N TYR A 28 15.81 5.97 14.23
CA TYR A 28 14.94 6.39 13.13
C TYR A 28 14.13 5.22 12.55
N ASN A 29 14.77 4.07 12.31
CA ASN A 29 14.07 2.90 11.78
C ASN A 29 12.97 2.43 12.75
N THR A 30 13.31 2.32 14.02
CA THR A 30 12.37 1.87 15.07
C THR A 30 11.22 2.84 15.24
N SER A 31 11.50 4.15 15.34
CA SER A 31 10.46 5.17 15.51
C SER A 31 9.50 5.22 14.32
N MET A 32 10.02 5.14 13.10
CA MET A 32 9.19 5.13 11.88
C MET A 32 8.27 3.89 11.84
N LYS A 33 8.76 2.70 12.20
CA LYS A 33 7.91 1.49 12.29
C LYS A 33 6.76 1.68 13.28
N VAL A 34 7.03 2.23 14.46
CA VAL A 34 6.00 2.53 15.47
C VAL A 34 5.00 3.55 14.95
N ILE A 35 5.45 4.62 14.30
CA ILE A 35 4.57 5.65 13.71
C ILE A 35 3.65 5.04 12.64
N TYR A 36 4.18 4.23 11.72
CA TYR A 36 3.37 3.59 10.68
C TYR A 36 2.31 2.64 11.27
N LEU A 37 2.67 1.84 12.27
CA LEU A 37 1.71 0.99 12.99
C LEU A 37 0.65 1.85 13.70
N ALA A 38 1.05 2.82 14.51
CA ALA A 38 0.12 3.67 15.25
C ALA A 38 -0.84 4.40 14.32
N CYS A 39 -0.35 5.03 13.26
CA CYS A 39 -1.19 5.75 12.29
C CYS A 39 -2.13 4.83 11.51
N SER A 40 -1.66 3.65 11.06
CA SER A 40 -2.52 2.72 10.31
C SER A 40 -3.65 2.16 11.17
N TYR A 41 -3.35 1.71 12.41
CA TYR A 41 -4.37 1.27 13.35
C TYR A 41 -5.30 2.40 13.79
N ALA A 42 -4.78 3.62 13.99
CA ALA A 42 -5.62 4.78 14.28
C ALA A 42 -6.60 5.06 13.13
N THR A 43 -6.15 5.06 11.87
CA THR A 43 -7.04 5.25 10.72
C THR A 43 -8.11 4.16 10.62
N VAL A 44 -7.75 2.89 10.84
CA VAL A 44 -8.72 1.78 10.90
C VAL A 44 -9.74 2.01 12.02
N TYR A 45 -9.29 2.39 13.22
CA TYR A 45 -10.17 2.73 14.34
C TYR A 45 -11.11 3.89 14.00
N LEU A 46 -10.61 4.93 13.35
CA LEU A 46 -11.42 6.08 12.95
C LEU A 46 -12.51 5.67 11.95
N ILE A 47 -12.20 4.81 10.97
CA ILE A 47 -13.15 4.39 9.93
C ILE A 47 -14.21 3.43 10.50
N TYR A 48 -13.81 2.40 11.24
CA TYR A 48 -14.72 1.32 11.63
C TYR A 48 -15.40 1.51 12.99
N LEU A 49 -14.88 2.41 13.84
CA LEU A 49 -15.41 2.63 15.18
C LEU A 49 -15.85 4.08 15.38
N LYS A 50 -14.91 5.05 15.40
CA LYS A 50 -15.23 6.44 15.79
C LYS A 50 -16.17 7.14 14.82
N PHE A 51 -15.90 7.03 13.51
CA PHE A 51 -16.66 7.67 12.44
C PHE A 51 -17.36 6.62 11.55
N LYS A 52 -17.74 5.48 12.13
CA LYS A 52 -18.42 4.38 11.42
C LYS A 52 -19.66 4.85 10.67
N ALA A 53 -20.39 5.84 11.20
CA ALA A 53 -21.60 6.37 10.59
C ALA A 53 -21.37 7.02 9.21
N THR A 54 -20.15 7.50 8.91
CA THR A 54 -19.80 8.11 7.62
C THR A 54 -19.08 7.14 6.69
N TYR A 55 -18.84 5.90 7.11
CA TYR A 55 -18.20 4.89 6.28
C TYR A 55 -19.17 4.33 5.25
N ASP A 56 -18.83 4.55 3.97
CA ASP A 56 -19.62 4.09 2.83
C ASP A 56 -19.30 2.64 2.44
N GLY A 57 -19.81 1.70 3.22
CA GLY A 57 -19.65 0.26 2.96
C GLY A 57 -20.34 -0.24 1.69
N ASN A 58 -21.32 0.50 1.16
CA ASN A 58 -22.04 0.12 -0.06
C ASN A 58 -21.18 0.30 -1.32
N HIS A 59 -20.27 1.28 -1.30
CA HIS A 59 -19.31 1.48 -2.39
C HIS A 59 -17.99 0.74 -2.15
N ASP A 60 -17.60 0.47 -0.89
CA ASP A 60 -16.40 -0.32 -0.54
C ASP A 60 -16.63 -1.84 -0.65
N THR A 61 -16.99 -2.29 -1.86
CA THR A 61 -17.47 -3.67 -2.14
C THR A 61 -16.42 -4.62 -2.69
N PHE A 62 -15.16 -4.20 -2.78
CA PHE A 62 -14.06 -5.03 -3.25
C PHE A 62 -13.89 -6.28 -2.35
N ARG A 63 -13.71 -7.47 -2.94
CA ARG A 63 -13.54 -8.73 -2.21
C ARG A 63 -12.06 -8.98 -1.93
N VAL A 64 -11.62 -8.63 -0.71
CA VAL A 64 -10.21 -8.67 -0.30
C VAL A 64 -9.65 -10.08 -0.20
N GLU A 65 -10.50 -11.10 -0.12
CA GLU A 65 -10.11 -12.51 -0.09
C GLU A 65 -9.35 -12.90 -1.36
N PHE A 66 -9.71 -12.32 -2.50
CA PHE A 66 -9.02 -12.51 -3.77
C PHE A 66 -7.64 -11.85 -3.83
N LEU A 67 -7.27 -11.03 -2.84
CA LEU A 67 -5.91 -10.53 -2.68
C LEU A 67 -5.17 -11.34 -1.64
N VAL A 68 -5.74 -11.46 -0.43
CA VAL A 68 -5.07 -12.07 0.72
C VAL A 68 -4.76 -13.55 0.48
N VAL A 69 -5.68 -14.32 -0.10
CA VAL A 69 -5.48 -15.77 -0.31
C VAL A 69 -4.40 -16.03 -1.37
N PRO A 70 -4.43 -15.44 -2.58
CA PRO A 70 -3.36 -15.65 -3.55
C PRO A 70 -2.02 -15.10 -3.10
N VAL A 71 -1.99 -13.94 -2.45
CA VAL A 71 -0.75 -13.36 -1.89
C VAL A 71 -0.18 -14.23 -0.80
N GLY A 72 -1.02 -14.77 0.09
CA GLY A 72 -0.63 -15.75 1.10
C GLY A 72 -0.06 -17.03 0.46
N GLY A 73 -0.74 -17.59 -0.53
CA GLY A 73 -0.19 -18.74 -1.26
C GLY A 73 1.16 -18.44 -1.90
N LEU A 74 1.28 -17.29 -2.58
CA LEU A 74 2.51 -16.88 -3.25
C LEU A 74 3.67 -16.65 -2.26
N SER A 75 3.42 -16.10 -1.08
CA SER A 75 4.48 -15.89 -0.08
C SER A 75 5.05 -17.20 0.48
N PHE A 76 4.26 -18.27 0.52
CA PHE A 76 4.77 -19.60 0.90
C PHE A 76 5.53 -20.28 -0.24
N LEU A 77 5.14 -20.03 -1.50
CA LEU A 77 5.74 -20.67 -2.66
C LEU A 77 7.00 -19.95 -3.17
N VAL A 78 7.03 -18.63 -3.08
CA VAL A 78 8.09 -17.77 -3.63
C VAL A 78 8.55 -16.78 -2.55
N ASN A 79 9.55 -17.20 -1.79
CA ASN A 79 10.24 -16.43 -0.74
C ASN A 79 11.76 -16.67 -0.84
N HIS A 80 12.54 -15.87 -0.11
CA HIS A 80 14.00 -16.05 -0.04
C HIS A 80 14.38 -17.23 0.85
N ASP A 81 13.74 -17.37 2.01
CA ASP A 81 13.94 -18.46 2.96
C ASP A 81 12.61 -18.94 3.55
N PHE A 82 12.49 -20.26 3.77
CA PHE A 82 11.28 -20.87 4.33
C PHE A 82 11.26 -20.78 5.86
N SER A 83 11.29 -19.55 6.39
CA SER A 83 11.17 -19.25 7.82
C SER A 83 9.90 -18.42 8.09
N PRO A 84 9.28 -18.52 9.28
CA PRO A 84 8.06 -17.78 9.58
C PRO A 84 8.18 -16.27 9.39
N LEU A 85 9.30 -15.67 9.82
CA LEU A 85 9.52 -14.22 9.67
C LEU A 85 9.70 -13.82 8.21
N GLU A 86 10.44 -14.60 7.43
CA GLU A 86 10.70 -14.29 6.02
C GLU A 86 9.45 -14.47 5.15
N ILE A 87 8.63 -15.49 5.44
CA ILE A 87 7.33 -15.68 4.78
C ILE A 87 6.40 -14.49 5.09
N LEU A 88 6.35 -14.02 6.34
CA LEU A 88 5.53 -12.87 6.72
C LEU A 88 6.05 -11.55 6.13
N TRP A 89 7.38 -11.39 6.04
CA TRP A 89 7.99 -10.27 5.34
C TRP A 89 7.62 -10.29 3.85
N THR A 90 7.79 -11.44 3.18
CA THR A 90 7.45 -11.63 1.77
C THR A 90 5.96 -11.40 1.51
N PHE A 91 5.09 -11.93 2.38
CA PHE A 91 3.64 -11.69 2.36
C PHE A 91 3.34 -10.19 2.40
N SER A 92 4.00 -9.44 3.29
CA SER A 92 3.81 -8.01 3.41
C SER A 92 4.19 -7.26 2.13
N ILE A 93 5.24 -7.69 1.42
CA ILE A 93 5.72 -7.08 0.19
C ILE A 93 4.69 -7.28 -0.94
N TYR A 94 4.25 -8.51 -1.14
CA TYR A 94 3.23 -8.81 -2.13
C TYR A 94 1.89 -8.15 -1.80
N LEU A 95 1.46 -8.15 -0.54
CA LEU A 95 0.18 -7.59 -0.15
C LEU A 95 0.16 -6.07 -0.35
N GLU A 96 1.24 -5.37 -0.01
CA GLU A 96 1.33 -3.92 -0.19
C GLU A 96 1.20 -3.53 -1.66
N SER A 97 1.72 -4.36 -2.58
CA SER A 97 1.64 -4.08 -4.01
C SER A 97 0.20 -3.96 -4.52
N VAL A 98 -0.74 -4.66 -3.89
CA VAL A 98 -2.15 -4.72 -4.28
C VAL A 98 -3.11 -4.09 -3.25
N ALA A 99 -2.62 -3.63 -2.10
CA ALA A 99 -3.42 -3.10 -1.00
C ALA A 99 -4.27 -1.88 -1.38
N ILE A 100 -3.89 -1.17 -2.44
CA ILE A 100 -4.63 0.01 -2.93
C ILE A 100 -5.85 -0.32 -3.79
N LEU A 101 -5.96 -1.56 -4.29
CA LEU A 101 -7.02 -1.95 -5.23
C LEU A 101 -8.45 -1.67 -4.70
N PRO A 102 -8.79 -1.94 -3.43
CA PRO A 102 -10.11 -1.58 -2.90
C PRO A 102 -10.41 -0.07 -3.00
N GLN A 103 -9.43 0.79 -2.73
CA GLN A 103 -9.57 2.25 -2.82
C GLN A 103 -9.75 2.73 -4.26
N LEU A 104 -8.97 2.19 -5.21
CA LEU A 104 -9.13 2.52 -6.63
C LEU A 104 -10.48 2.02 -7.17
N PHE A 105 -10.89 0.82 -6.78
CA PHE A 105 -12.19 0.26 -7.13
C PHE A 105 -13.35 1.10 -6.58
N MET A 106 -13.26 1.55 -5.33
CA MET A 106 -14.26 2.44 -4.73
C MET A 106 -14.38 3.74 -5.53
N ILE A 107 -13.26 4.37 -5.91
CA ILE A 107 -13.27 5.60 -6.72
C ILE A 107 -13.89 5.36 -8.11
N SER A 108 -13.61 4.21 -8.72
CA SER A 108 -14.23 3.84 -10.00
C SER A 108 -15.75 3.69 -9.90
N LYS A 109 -16.26 3.22 -8.76
CA LYS A 109 -17.70 3.12 -8.53
C LYS A 109 -18.37 4.44 -8.20
N THR A 110 -17.71 5.30 -7.40
CA THR A 110 -18.29 6.59 -6.99
C THR A 110 -18.20 7.65 -8.09
N GLY A 111 -17.37 7.44 -9.11
CA GLY A 111 -17.24 8.33 -10.28
C GLY A 111 -16.47 9.63 -10.02
N GLU A 112 -16.28 10.01 -8.76
CA GLU A 112 -15.45 11.13 -8.32
C GLU A 112 -14.56 10.75 -7.13
N ALA A 113 -13.37 11.35 -7.06
CA ALA A 113 -12.53 11.39 -5.86
C ALA A 113 -12.38 12.83 -5.35
N GLU A 114 -12.48 13.01 -4.03
CA GLU A 114 -12.21 14.29 -3.38
C GLU A 114 -10.74 14.71 -3.59
N THR A 115 -10.49 16.01 -3.69
CA THR A 115 -9.15 16.57 -3.92
C THR A 115 -8.14 16.11 -2.86
N ILE A 116 -8.53 16.12 -1.58
CA ILE A 116 -7.67 15.67 -0.47
C ILE A 116 -7.32 14.18 -0.60
N THR A 117 -8.31 13.34 -0.90
CA THR A 117 -8.09 11.90 -1.15
C THR A 117 -7.14 11.69 -2.32
N THR A 118 -7.23 12.54 -3.34
CA THR A 118 -6.37 12.47 -4.51
C THR A 118 -4.92 12.85 -4.18
N HIS A 119 -4.69 13.87 -3.36
CA HIS A 119 -3.34 14.19 -2.86
C HIS A 119 -2.75 13.04 -2.02
N TYR A 120 -3.56 12.44 -1.14
CA TYR A 120 -3.16 11.26 -0.37
C TYR A 120 -2.66 10.13 -1.29
N LEU A 121 -3.46 9.77 -2.30
CA LEU A 121 -3.11 8.74 -3.27
C LEU A 121 -1.87 9.11 -4.10
N PHE A 122 -1.68 10.38 -4.43
CA PHE A 122 -0.51 10.84 -5.16
C PHE A 122 0.77 10.64 -4.34
N PHE A 123 0.80 11.07 -3.08
CA PHE A 123 1.97 10.85 -2.21
C PHE A 123 2.20 9.36 -1.92
N LEU A 124 1.12 8.58 -1.84
CA LEU A 124 1.17 7.14 -1.69
C LEU A 124 1.72 6.44 -2.96
N GLY A 125 1.44 6.95 -4.15
CA GLY A 125 2.13 6.45 -5.35
C GLY A 125 3.59 6.90 -5.38
N LEU A 126 3.83 8.17 -5.06
CA LEU A 126 5.15 8.80 -5.20
C LEU A 126 6.20 8.16 -4.30
N TYR A 127 5.85 7.77 -3.07
CA TYR A 127 6.80 7.06 -2.22
C TYR A 127 7.32 5.80 -2.93
N ARG A 128 6.45 5.05 -3.62
CA ARG A 128 6.85 3.82 -4.29
C ARG A 128 7.76 4.09 -5.49
N ALA A 129 7.46 5.12 -6.27
CA ALA A 129 8.32 5.55 -7.36
C ALA A 129 9.72 5.94 -6.85
N LEU A 130 9.82 6.62 -5.70
CA LEU A 130 11.10 6.93 -5.07
C LEU A 130 11.84 5.67 -4.59
N TYR A 131 11.14 4.63 -4.15
CA TYR A 131 11.75 3.34 -3.83
C TYR A 131 12.34 2.63 -5.05
N LEU A 132 11.70 2.72 -6.23
CA LEU A 132 12.29 2.21 -7.47
C LEU A 132 13.63 2.89 -7.77
N VAL A 133 13.69 4.22 -7.61
CA VAL A 133 14.93 5.00 -7.77
C VAL A 133 15.97 4.57 -6.72
N ASN A 134 15.55 4.35 -5.48
CA ASN A 134 16.44 3.84 -4.43
C ASN A 134 17.03 2.47 -4.79
N TRP A 135 16.25 1.53 -5.33
CA TRP A 135 16.77 0.22 -5.72
C TRP A 135 17.76 0.31 -6.88
N ILE A 136 17.54 1.20 -7.86
CA ILE A 136 18.52 1.47 -8.93
C ILE A 136 19.83 1.99 -8.33
N TRP A 137 19.74 2.92 -7.40
CA TRP A 137 20.91 3.45 -6.69
C TRP A 137 21.67 2.35 -5.94
N ARG A 138 20.98 1.55 -5.13
CA ARG A 138 21.58 0.48 -4.34
C ARG A 138 22.18 -0.62 -5.22
N PHE A 139 21.56 -0.93 -6.35
CA PHE A 139 22.14 -1.86 -7.31
C PHE A 139 23.48 -1.36 -7.87
N TYR A 140 23.53 -0.09 -8.29
CA TYR A 140 24.72 0.48 -8.91
C TYR A 140 25.86 0.73 -7.91
N PHE A 141 25.55 1.24 -6.71
CA PHE A 141 26.57 1.66 -5.73
C PHE A 141 26.88 0.62 -4.65
N GLU A 142 25.91 -0.22 -4.27
CA GLU A 142 26.06 -1.21 -3.18
C GLU A 142 26.10 -2.65 -3.70
N GLY A 143 25.79 -2.89 -4.97
CA GLY A 143 25.63 -4.24 -5.54
C GLY A 143 24.44 -5.02 -4.96
N PHE A 144 23.54 -4.35 -4.24
CA PHE A 144 22.39 -4.97 -3.59
C PHE A 144 21.19 -5.05 -4.53
N PHE A 145 20.60 -6.24 -4.67
CA PHE A 145 19.40 -6.46 -5.47
C PHE A 145 18.47 -7.48 -4.83
N ASP A 146 17.23 -7.07 -4.58
CA ASP A 146 16.16 -7.94 -4.10
C ASP A 146 15.07 -8.04 -5.17
N LEU A 147 15.02 -9.18 -5.85
CA LEU A 147 14.11 -9.40 -6.97
C LEU A 147 12.64 -9.37 -6.53
N ILE A 148 12.31 -9.90 -5.34
CA ILE A 148 10.95 -9.92 -4.80
C ILE A 148 10.47 -8.49 -4.56
N ALA A 149 11.29 -7.70 -3.88
CA ALA A 149 10.97 -6.30 -3.59
C ALA A 149 10.82 -5.46 -4.87
N VAL A 150 11.73 -5.64 -5.83
CA VAL A 150 11.72 -4.88 -7.09
C VAL A 150 10.49 -5.23 -7.93
N VAL A 151 10.20 -6.51 -8.16
CA VAL A 151 9.06 -6.94 -8.98
C VAL A 151 7.73 -6.48 -8.34
N ALA A 152 7.57 -6.69 -7.04
CA ALA A 152 6.37 -6.23 -6.34
C ALA A 152 6.23 -4.70 -6.38
N GLY A 153 7.33 -3.96 -6.25
CA GLY A 153 7.31 -2.50 -6.35
C GLY A 153 7.01 -1.98 -7.75
N VAL A 154 7.42 -2.69 -8.80
CA VAL A 154 7.04 -2.40 -10.19
C VAL A 154 5.54 -2.64 -10.38
N VAL A 155 5.01 -3.79 -9.94
CA VAL A 155 3.57 -4.08 -9.99
C VAL A 155 2.78 -2.98 -9.27
N GLN A 156 3.22 -2.60 -8.07
CA GLN A 156 2.58 -1.54 -7.32
C GLN A 156 2.58 -0.22 -8.09
N THR A 157 3.72 0.18 -8.65
CA THR A 157 3.84 1.44 -9.41
C THR A 157 2.95 1.47 -10.64
N ILE A 158 2.87 0.35 -11.37
CA ILE A 158 1.99 0.21 -12.54
C ILE A 158 0.53 0.43 -12.17
N LEU A 159 0.08 -0.11 -11.02
CA LEU A 159 -1.29 0.10 -10.53
C LEU A 159 -1.58 1.59 -10.22
N TYR A 160 -0.56 2.40 -9.91
CA TYR A 160 -0.71 3.84 -9.73
C TYR A 160 -0.58 4.66 -11.03
N CYS A 161 -0.12 4.07 -12.15
CA CYS A 161 0.16 4.82 -13.38
C CYS A 161 -1.08 5.52 -13.94
N ASP A 162 -2.22 4.83 -14.02
CA ASP A 162 -3.47 5.41 -14.50
C ASP A 162 -3.95 6.55 -13.59
N PHE A 163 -3.82 6.34 -12.27
CA PHE A 163 -4.12 7.36 -11.29
C PHE A 163 -3.23 8.60 -11.43
N PHE A 164 -1.91 8.43 -11.62
CA PHE A 164 -0.98 9.55 -11.84
C PHE A 164 -1.31 10.34 -13.10
N TYR A 165 -1.65 9.63 -14.19
CA TYR A 165 -2.06 10.27 -15.43
C TYR A 165 -3.28 11.16 -15.21
N LEU A 166 -4.32 10.63 -14.56
CA LEU A 166 -5.54 11.39 -14.26
C LEU A 166 -5.29 12.55 -13.29
N TYR A 167 -4.44 12.35 -12.28
CA TYR A 167 -4.08 13.39 -11.33
C TYR A 167 -3.40 14.59 -12.00
N ILE A 168 -2.39 14.34 -12.84
CA ILE A 168 -1.62 15.38 -13.52
C ILE A 168 -2.48 16.12 -14.54
N THR A 169 -3.28 15.37 -15.30
CA THR A 169 -4.07 15.96 -16.40
C THR A 169 -5.32 16.69 -15.94
N LYS A 170 -5.96 16.26 -14.83
CA LYS A 170 -7.19 16.85 -14.31
C LYS A 170 -6.96 17.67 -13.05
N VAL A 171 -6.45 17.06 -11.98
CA VAL A 171 -6.45 17.66 -10.64
C VAL A 171 -5.46 18.81 -10.51
N LEU A 172 -4.25 18.69 -11.05
CA LEU A 172 -3.29 19.81 -11.06
C LEU A 172 -3.78 21.00 -11.90
N LYS A 173 -4.73 20.78 -12.82
CA LYS A 173 -5.38 21.83 -13.62
C LYS A 173 -6.66 22.37 -12.98
N GLY A 174 -6.93 22.03 -11.72
CA GLY A 174 -8.13 22.45 -10.98
C GLY A 174 -9.41 21.76 -11.41
N LYS A 175 -9.34 20.70 -12.23
CA LYS A 175 -10.50 19.90 -12.63
C LYS A 175 -10.69 18.73 -11.66
N LYS A 176 -11.95 18.40 -11.35
CA LYS A 176 -12.27 17.22 -10.55
C LYS A 176 -11.79 15.94 -11.23
N LEU A 177 -11.37 14.95 -10.43
CA LEU A 177 -11.05 13.62 -10.91
C LEU A 177 -12.35 12.86 -11.17
N SER A 178 -12.82 12.91 -12.42
CA SER A 178 -13.86 12.00 -12.92
C SER A 178 -13.22 10.90 -13.76
N LEU A 179 -13.64 9.66 -13.59
CA LEU A 179 -13.23 8.57 -14.49
C LEU A 179 -14.09 8.61 -15.76
N PRO A 180 -13.53 8.37 -16.96
CA PRO A 180 -14.35 8.24 -18.17
C PRO A 180 -15.30 7.05 -18.00
N ALA A 181 -16.57 7.26 -18.33
CA ALA A 181 -17.65 6.28 -18.23
C ALA A 181 -17.43 5.09 -19.19
#